data_AF-C5E9T9-F1
#
_entry.id   AF-C5E9T9-F1
#
_cell.length_a   1.000
_cell.length_b   1.000
_cell.length_c   1.000
_cell.angle_alpha   90.00
_cell.angle_beta   90.00
_cell.angle_gamma   90.00
#
_symmetry.space_group_name_H-M   'P 1'
#
loop_
_entity.id
_entity.type
_entity.pdbx_description
1 polymer ?
#
loop_
_entity_poly.entity_id
_entity_poly.type
_entity_poly.pdbx_seq_one_letter_code
_entity_poly.pdbx_strand_id
1 'polypeptide(L)'
;MADEVFSGGVSVTGVEPGATTIAIKSTTNPNISKKVPVTVKSRNLLAYGPASGNGLTVTVAQDGSLDFSSGTESVPLNKGVRWKFDVPEGIVGVPLIISYTGNVPGSLIIGIYSNANSLGGVYQGKNNIVFTIPKGTTRVELRILRGGLTAGRVSGNLKIQLELGNTAHEWMKPDVTSLEGGSYELANLVPSFASVAS
;
A
#
# COMPACT_ATOMS: atom_id res chain seq x y z
N MET A 1 40.21 -29.08 -29.78
CA MET A 1 39.82 -29.03 -28.35
C MET A 1 38.31 -28.99 -28.33
N ALA A 2 37.66 -29.92 -27.63
CA ALA A 2 36.22 -29.82 -27.41
C ALA A 2 36.00 -28.78 -26.30
N ASP A 3 35.08 -27.85 -26.52
CA ASP A 3 34.67 -26.92 -25.48
C ASP A 3 33.97 -27.71 -24.38
N GLU A 4 34.59 -27.78 -23.19
CA GLU A 4 33.96 -28.33 -22.00
C GLU A 4 32.89 -27.35 -21.53
N VAL A 5 31.62 -27.69 -21.76
CA VAL A 5 30.49 -26.90 -21.27
C VAL A 5 30.16 -27.35 -19.85
N PHE A 6 30.57 -26.55 -18.86
CA PHE A 6 30.10 -26.69 -17.50
C PHE A 6 28.68 -26.12 -17.38
N SER A 7 27.71 -26.97 -17.03
CA SER A 7 26.33 -26.55 -16.74
C SER A 7 26.05 -26.72 -15.25
N GLY A 8 25.46 -25.69 -14.63
CA GLY A 8 25.14 -25.64 -13.21
C GLY A 8 24.37 -24.37 -12.86
N GLY A 9 23.50 -24.43 -11.85
CA GLY A 9 22.72 -23.29 -11.36
C GLY A 9 23.38 -22.62 -10.16
N VAL A 10 23.18 -21.31 -10.02
CA VAL A 10 23.52 -20.55 -8.81
C VAL A 10 22.20 -20.05 -8.20
N SER A 11 21.96 -20.35 -6.93
CA SER A 11 20.81 -19.81 -6.19
C SER A 11 21.26 -18.65 -5.31
N VAL A 12 20.51 -17.54 -5.34
CA VAL A 12 20.76 -16.34 -4.54
C VAL A 12 19.46 -15.95 -3.86
N THR A 13 19.51 -15.74 -2.54
CA THR A 13 18.34 -15.33 -1.75
C THR A 13 18.53 -13.90 -1.27
N GLY A 14 17.53 -13.05 -1.55
CA GLY A 14 17.47 -11.69 -1.01
C GLY A 14 16.85 -11.68 0.38
N VAL A 15 17.49 -11.03 1.34
CA VAL A 15 17.01 -10.92 2.73
C VAL A 15 16.28 -9.61 3.01
N GLU A 16 16.67 -8.54 2.31
CA GLU A 16 16.12 -7.19 2.46
C GLU A 16 15.85 -6.57 1.08
N PRO A 17 14.85 -5.66 0.96
CA PRO A 17 14.60 -4.92 -0.26
C PRO A 17 15.82 -4.11 -0.70
N GLY A 18 16.04 -4.02 -2.00
CA GLY A 18 17.16 -3.28 -2.55
C GLY A 18 17.58 -3.77 -3.92
N ALA A 19 18.55 -3.08 -4.50
CA ALA A 19 19.14 -3.44 -5.78
C ALA A 19 20.63 -3.71 -5.61
N THR A 20 21.11 -4.77 -6.23
CA THR A 20 22.53 -5.11 -6.30
C THR A 20 22.86 -5.70 -7.67
N THR A 21 24.13 -5.98 -7.92
CA THR A 21 24.58 -6.63 -9.15
C THR A 21 25.52 -7.76 -8.80
N ILE A 22 25.23 -8.96 -9.28
CA ILE A 22 26.15 -10.07 -9.24
C ILE A 22 27.13 -9.91 -10.41
N ALA A 23 28.42 -9.85 -10.11
CA ALA A 23 29.47 -9.80 -11.12
C ALA A 23 30.16 -11.16 -11.25
N ILE A 24 30.07 -11.75 -12.42
CA ILE A 24 30.79 -12.98 -12.80
C ILE A 24 32.00 -12.54 -13.64
N LYS A 25 33.20 -12.93 -13.24
CA LYS A 25 34.46 -12.56 -13.92
C LYS A 25 35.36 -13.77 -14.05
N SER A 26 36.04 -13.90 -15.17
CA SER A 26 37.17 -14.83 -15.27
C SER A 26 38.39 -14.23 -14.56
N THR A 27 39.09 -15.05 -13.79
CA THR A 27 40.37 -14.69 -13.15
C THR A 27 41.55 -14.75 -14.13
N THR A 28 41.39 -15.46 -15.25
CA THR A 28 42.47 -15.70 -16.23
C THR A 28 42.29 -14.92 -17.54
N ASN A 29 41.08 -14.42 -17.83
CA ASN A 29 40.82 -13.58 -18.99
C ASN A 29 39.96 -12.36 -18.60
N PRO A 30 40.54 -11.15 -18.52
CA PRO A 30 39.84 -9.95 -18.06
C PRO A 30 38.70 -9.50 -18.99
N ASN A 31 38.66 -9.98 -20.24
CA ASN A 31 37.60 -9.66 -21.20
C ASN A 31 36.32 -10.47 -20.97
N ILE A 32 36.38 -11.53 -20.15
CA ILE A 32 35.21 -12.36 -19.81
C ILE A 32 34.60 -11.84 -18.52
N SER A 33 33.52 -11.05 -18.65
CA SER A 33 32.71 -10.62 -17.50
C SER A 33 31.22 -10.55 -17.83
N LYS A 34 30.38 -10.80 -16.82
CA LYS A 34 28.93 -10.63 -16.90
C LYS A 34 28.45 -9.94 -15.62
N LYS A 35 27.56 -8.98 -15.78
CA LYS A 35 26.82 -8.33 -14.69
C LYS A 35 25.37 -8.79 -14.76
N VAL A 36 24.84 -9.25 -13.63
CA VAL A 36 23.45 -9.68 -13.49
C VAL A 36 22.79 -8.80 -12.43
N PRO A 37 21.89 -7.88 -12.80
CA PRO A 37 21.17 -7.06 -11.82
C PRO A 37 20.21 -7.94 -11.01
N VAL A 38 20.15 -7.71 -9.71
CA VAL A 38 19.22 -8.37 -8.79
C VAL A 38 18.48 -7.30 -8.04
N THR A 39 17.16 -7.41 -7.97
CA THR A 39 16.31 -6.51 -7.19
C THR A 39 15.39 -7.32 -6.30
N VAL A 40 15.44 -7.02 -5.01
CA VAL A 40 14.52 -7.55 -4.00
C VAL A 40 13.46 -6.49 -3.78
N LYS A 41 12.19 -6.86 -4.00
CA LYS A 41 11.04 -5.96 -3.87
C LYS A 41 10.49 -5.96 -2.45
N SER A 42 9.83 -4.88 -2.07
CA SER A 42 9.12 -4.80 -0.81
C SER A 42 8.00 -5.85 -0.75
N ARG A 43 7.77 -6.39 0.46
CA ARG A 43 6.58 -7.20 0.74
C ARG A 43 5.30 -6.37 0.78
N ASN A 44 5.44 -5.07 1.05
CA ASN A 44 4.32 -4.16 1.12
C ASN A 44 3.87 -3.80 -0.30
N LEU A 45 2.72 -4.34 -0.69
CA LEU A 45 2.11 -4.22 -2.00
C LEU A 45 1.41 -2.88 -2.24
N LEU A 46 1.41 -1.98 -1.25
CA LEU A 46 0.84 -0.66 -1.41
C LEU A 46 1.70 0.21 -2.32
N ALA A 47 1.04 1.13 -3.00
CA ALA A 47 1.66 2.30 -3.60
C ALA A 47 0.89 3.53 -3.14
N TYR A 48 1.60 4.52 -2.60
CA TYR A 48 1.03 5.78 -2.15
C TYR A 48 2.04 6.90 -2.28
N GLY A 49 1.66 8.11 -1.91
CA GLY A 49 2.50 9.31 -1.99
C GLY A 49 1.76 10.47 -1.34
N PRO A 50 2.27 11.71 -1.45
CA PRO A 50 1.55 12.88 -0.97
C PRO A 50 0.12 12.96 -1.54
N ALA A 51 -0.83 13.43 -0.74
CA ALA A 51 -2.20 13.68 -1.16
C ALA A 51 -2.84 14.78 -0.31
N SER A 52 -3.75 15.54 -0.89
CA SER A 52 -4.57 16.50 -0.15
C SER A 52 -6.00 16.54 -0.68
N GLY A 53 -6.95 16.72 0.23
CA GLY A 53 -8.36 16.85 -0.10
C GLY A 53 -9.25 16.71 1.13
N ASN A 54 -10.43 17.33 1.09
CA ASN A 54 -11.44 17.23 2.15
C ASN A 54 -10.92 17.62 3.55
N GLY A 55 -10.04 18.63 3.60
CA GLY A 55 -9.40 19.08 4.83
C GLY A 55 -8.43 18.08 5.45
N LEU A 56 -7.98 17.07 4.69
CA LEU A 56 -6.93 16.15 5.09
C LEU A 56 -5.74 16.30 4.14
N THR A 57 -4.58 16.56 4.70
CA THR A 57 -3.29 16.49 4.02
C THR A 57 -2.52 15.27 4.52
N VAL A 58 -1.99 14.50 3.58
CA VAL A 58 -1.17 13.33 3.83
C VAL A 58 0.19 13.54 3.17
N THR A 59 1.26 13.39 3.95
CA THR A 59 2.64 13.43 3.47
C THR A 59 3.35 12.12 3.76
N VAL A 60 4.45 11.88 3.06
CA VAL A 60 5.28 10.69 3.28
C VAL A 60 6.49 11.10 4.13
N ALA A 61 6.64 10.48 5.31
CA ALA A 61 7.79 10.68 6.17
C ALA A 61 9.06 10.07 5.56
N GLN A 62 10.23 10.41 6.12
CA GLN A 62 11.52 9.90 5.62
C GLN A 62 11.59 8.37 5.56
N ASP A 63 11.02 7.68 6.56
CA ASP A 63 10.99 6.22 6.61
C ASP A 63 9.95 5.59 5.67
N GLY A 64 9.05 6.39 5.07
CA GLY A 64 7.99 5.95 4.17
C GLY A 64 6.63 5.75 4.82
N SER A 65 6.50 6.02 6.13
CA SER A 65 5.20 6.10 6.80
C SER A 65 4.38 7.33 6.34
N LEU A 66 3.08 7.33 6.62
CA LEU A 66 2.18 8.42 6.25
C LEU A 66 1.94 9.33 7.45
N ASP A 67 2.24 10.61 7.29
CA ASP A 67 1.85 11.67 8.20
C ASP A 67 0.51 12.26 7.78
N PHE A 68 -0.40 12.42 8.72
CA PHE A 68 -1.74 12.97 8.54
C PHE A 68 -1.84 14.29 9.28
N SER A 69 -2.38 15.30 8.61
CA SER A 69 -2.68 16.59 9.22
C SER A 69 -3.90 17.22 8.57
N SER A 70 -4.85 17.66 9.39
CA SER A 70 -5.94 18.54 8.95
C SER A 70 -5.69 20.01 9.28
N GLY A 71 -4.53 20.36 9.84
CA GLY A 71 -4.28 21.73 10.33
C GLY A 71 -5.37 22.17 11.30
N THR A 72 -5.98 23.32 11.05
CA THR A 72 -7.14 23.83 11.81
C THR A 72 -8.49 23.31 11.30
N GLU A 73 -8.52 22.61 10.17
CA GLU A 73 -9.74 22.11 9.55
C GLU A 73 -10.25 20.82 10.21
N SER A 74 -11.56 20.58 10.08
CA SER A 74 -12.18 19.30 10.42
C SER A 74 -12.40 18.48 9.17
N VAL A 75 -11.91 17.23 9.17
CA VAL A 75 -12.16 16.29 8.09
C VAL A 75 -13.62 15.83 8.19
N PRO A 76 -14.46 16.03 7.15
CA PRO A 76 -15.85 15.59 7.16
C PRO A 76 -15.95 14.05 7.15
N LEU A 77 -17.03 13.51 7.73
CA LEU A 77 -17.33 12.08 7.69
C LEU A 77 -17.34 11.53 6.27
N ASN A 78 -16.83 10.31 6.10
CA ASN A 78 -16.81 9.57 4.83
C ASN A 78 -16.02 10.25 3.70
N LYS A 79 -15.25 11.29 4.04
CA LYS A 79 -14.34 11.99 3.13
C LYS A 79 -12.89 11.78 3.53
N GLY A 80 -11.99 11.97 2.58
CA GLY A 80 -10.55 11.92 2.80
C GLY A 80 -9.79 11.84 1.48
N VAL A 81 -8.79 10.97 1.43
CA VAL A 81 -7.89 10.85 0.27
C VAL A 81 -7.85 9.41 -0.26
N ARG A 82 -7.44 9.26 -1.52
CA ARG A 82 -7.26 7.96 -2.17
C ARG A 82 -6.03 7.91 -3.07
N TRP A 83 -5.53 6.71 -3.29
CA TRP A 83 -4.55 6.36 -4.32
C TRP A 83 -5.07 5.18 -5.12
N LYS A 84 -4.86 5.19 -6.44
CA LYS A 84 -5.24 4.09 -7.32
C LYS A 84 -3.99 3.41 -7.86
N PHE A 85 -3.90 2.09 -7.75
CA PHE A 85 -2.76 1.34 -8.25
C PHE A 85 -3.20 0.02 -8.86
N ASP A 86 -2.38 -0.46 -9.79
CA ASP A 86 -2.67 -1.67 -10.55
C ASP A 86 -2.47 -2.92 -9.70
N VAL A 87 -3.28 -3.93 -9.99
CA VAL A 87 -3.24 -5.24 -9.32
C VAL A 87 -2.50 -6.20 -10.25
N PRO A 88 -1.33 -6.73 -9.83
CA PRO A 88 -0.68 -7.81 -10.56
C PRO A 88 -1.56 -9.07 -10.58
N GLU A 89 -1.57 -9.82 -11.68
CA GLU A 89 -2.38 -11.04 -11.82
C GLU A 89 -2.11 -12.06 -10.70
N GLY A 90 -0.85 -12.17 -10.26
CA GLY A 90 -0.43 -13.10 -9.21
C GLY A 90 -1.01 -12.86 -7.81
N ILE A 91 -1.70 -11.74 -7.58
CA ILE A 91 -2.34 -11.44 -6.28
C ILE A 91 -3.88 -11.49 -6.33
N VAL A 92 -4.45 -11.86 -7.46
CA VAL A 92 -5.90 -12.01 -7.64
C VAL A 92 -6.36 -13.35 -7.07
N GLY A 93 -7.45 -13.35 -6.29
CA GLY A 93 -8.04 -14.56 -5.71
C GLY A 93 -7.22 -15.24 -4.62
N VAL A 94 -6.08 -14.67 -4.24
CA VAL A 94 -5.25 -15.16 -3.12
C VAL A 94 -5.51 -14.33 -1.85
N PRO A 95 -5.30 -14.90 -0.65
CA PRO A 95 -5.40 -14.14 0.58
C PRO A 95 -4.39 -12.99 0.63
N LEU A 96 -4.88 -11.84 1.04
CA LEU A 96 -4.11 -10.65 1.38
C LEU A 96 -4.47 -10.23 2.79
N ILE A 97 -3.52 -9.63 3.49
CA ILE A 97 -3.74 -9.03 4.80
C ILE A 97 -3.37 -7.55 4.77
N ILE A 98 -4.30 -6.70 5.22
CA ILE A 98 -4.03 -5.29 5.49
C ILE A 98 -3.83 -5.10 7.00
N SER A 99 -2.76 -4.38 7.35
CA SER A 99 -2.39 -4.09 8.72
C SER A 99 -1.87 -2.65 8.87
N TYR A 100 -1.81 -2.20 10.13
CA TYR A 100 -1.11 -0.98 10.50
C TYR A 100 -0.22 -1.17 11.74
N THR A 101 0.81 -0.33 11.86
CA THR A 101 1.60 -0.11 13.06
C THR A 101 1.48 1.35 13.49
N GLY A 102 1.31 1.59 14.80
CA GLY A 102 1.05 2.90 15.39
C GLY A 102 -0.38 3.03 15.92
N ASN A 103 -0.82 4.26 16.19
CA ASN A 103 -2.18 4.55 16.64
C ASN A 103 -2.96 5.22 15.52
N VAL A 104 -4.13 4.67 15.17
CA VAL A 104 -4.97 5.23 14.10
C VAL A 104 -5.43 6.65 14.47
N PRO A 105 -5.01 7.70 13.74
CA PRO A 105 -5.36 9.08 14.06
C PRO A 105 -6.84 9.33 13.83
N GLY A 106 -7.47 10.15 14.69
CA GLY A 106 -8.78 10.76 14.44
C GLY A 106 -9.84 9.85 13.80
N SER A 107 -10.03 8.64 14.35
CA SER A 107 -11.03 7.66 13.86
C SER A 107 -10.97 7.41 12.35
N LEU A 108 -9.78 7.47 11.76
CA LEU A 108 -9.59 7.15 10.34
C LEU A 108 -9.93 5.67 10.06
N ILE A 109 -10.48 5.44 8.88
CA ILE A 109 -10.66 4.12 8.29
C ILE A 109 -9.72 4.03 7.09
N ILE A 110 -8.87 3.02 7.09
CA ILE A 110 -7.93 2.72 6.02
C ILE A 110 -8.44 1.47 5.32
N GLY A 111 -8.79 1.56 4.05
CA GLY A 111 -9.37 0.43 3.33
C GLY A 111 -8.86 0.26 1.92
N ILE A 112 -8.87 -0.99 1.47
CA ILE A 112 -8.69 -1.37 0.07
C ILE A 112 -10.06 -1.52 -0.57
N TYR A 113 -10.22 -0.90 -1.73
CA TYR A 113 -11.48 -0.86 -2.45
C TYR A 113 -11.31 -1.31 -3.90
N SER A 114 -12.35 -1.93 -4.45
CA SER A 114 -12.50 -2.17 -5.89
C SER A 114 -13.88 -1.71 -6.32
N ASN A 115 -13.95 -0.84 -7.34
CA ASN A 115 -15.21 -0.31 -7.88
C ASN A 115 -16.20 0.16 -6.79
N ALA A 116 -15.71 0.98 -5.84
CA ALA A 116 -16.43 1.49 -4.67
C ALA A 116 -16.76 0.48 -3.55
N ASN A 117 -16.59 -0.83 -3.77
CA ASN A 117 -16.79 -1.85 -2.75
C ASN A 117 -15.55 -1.98 -1.86
N SER A 118 -15.74 -2.00 -0.55
CA SER A 118 -14.65 -2.29 0.39
C SER A 118 -14.31 -3.78 0.32
N LEU A 119 -13.04 -4.09 0.09
CA LEU A 119 -12.53 -5.46 0.12
C LEU A 119 -12.05 -5.84 1.53
N GLY A 120 -11.40 -4.89 2.21
CA GLY A 120 -10.89 -5.04 3.56
C GLY A 120 -10.42 -3.69 4.09
N GLY A 121 -10.39 -3.54 5.41
CA GLY A 121 -9.96 -2.29 6.01
C GLY A 121 -9.69 -2.39 7.50
N VAL A 122 -8.82 -1.50 7.96
CA VAL A 122 -8.35 -1.38 9.34
C VAL A 122 -8.72 -0.01 9.89
N TYR A 123 -8.93 0.04 11.20
CA TYR A 123 -9.26 1.24 11.95
C TYR A 123 -8.94 1.01 13.44
N GLN A 124 -9.17 2.01 14.27
CA GLN A 124 -8.90 1.91 15.70
C GLN A 124 -9.60 0.70 16.35
N GLY A 125 -8.82 -0.19 16.96
CA GLY A 125 -9.33 -1.41 17.59
C GLY A 125 -9.62 -2.57 16.62
N LYS A 126 -9.39 -2.38 15.30
CA LYS A 126 -9.51 -3.44 14.29
C LYS A 126 -8.33 -3.40 13.32
N ASN A 127 -7.44 -4.37 13.46
CA ASN A 127 -6.22 -4.49 12.68
C ASN A 127 -6.11 -5.91 12.06
N ASN A 128 -5.14 -6.13 11.18
CA ASN A 128 -4.79 -7.45 10.63
C ASN A 128 -5.98 -8.12 9.92
N ILE A 129 -6.56 -7.43 8.94
CA ILE A 129 -7.76 -7.90 8.24
C ILE A 129 -7.38 -8.63 6.96
N VAL A 130 -7.79 -9.90 6.89
CA VAL A 130 -7.60 -10.76 5.72
C VAL A 130 -8.76 -10.61 4.75
N PHE A 131 -8.45 -10.52 3.45
CA PHE A 131 -9.42 -10.47 2.36
C PHE A 131 -8.82 -11.02 1.06
N THR A 132 -9.62 -11.08 -0.01
CA THR A 132 -9.16 -11.48 -1.35
C THR A 132 -9.56 -10.44 -2.39
N ILE A 133 -8.73 -10.23 -3.42
CA ILE A 133 -9.12 -9.43 -4.58
C ILE A 133 -9.94 -10.29 -5.56
N PRO A 134 -11.13 -9.86 -5.99
CA PRO A 134 -11.95 -10.60 -6.94
C PRO A 134 -11.27 -10.84 -8.30
N LYS A 135 -11.62 -11.95 -8.96
CA LYS A 135 -11.16 -12.23 -10.33
C LYS A 135 -11.59 -11.12 -11.29
N GLY A 136 -10.68 -10.74 -12.19
CA GLY A 136 -10.92 -9.67 -13.17
C GLY A 136 -10.69 -8.25 -12.64
N THR A 137 -10.38 -8.06 -11.36
CA THR A 137 -9.96 -6.76 -10.83
C THR A 137 -8.55 -6.43 -11.31
N THR A 138 -8.41 -5.36 -12.11
CA THR A 138 -7.11 -4.87 -12.61
C THR A 138 -6.56 -3.68 -11.82
N ARG A 139 -7.41 -3.02 -11.03
CA ARG A 139 -7.06 -1.83 -10.25
C ARG A 139 -7.82 -1.79 -8.93
N VAL A 140 -7.13 -1.38 -7.87
CA VAL A 140 -7.69 -1.14 -6.55
C VAL A 140 -7.39 0.28 -6.09
N GLU A 141 -8.09 0.72 -5.05
CA GLU A 141 -7.86 1.99 -4.40
C GLU A 141 -7.49 1.79 -2.93
N LEU A 142 -6.38 2.36 -2.48
CA LEU A 142 -6.17 2.63 -1.06
C LEU A 142 -6.94 3.90 -0.73
N ARG A 143 -7.85 3.83 0.26
CA ARG A 143 -8.61 4.98 0.73
C ARG A 143 -8.36 5.20 2.21
N ILE A 144 -8.18 6.46 2.59
CA ILE A 144 -8.07 6.89 3.97
C ILE A 144 -9.16 7.92 4.22
N LEU A 145 -10.10 7.56 5.09
CA LEU A 145 -11.37 8.26 5.26
C LEU A 145 -11.61 8.59 6.72
N ARG A 146 -12.27 9.71 6.98
CA ARG A 146 -12.81 9.97 8.32
C ARG A 146 -13.98 9.03 8.61
N GLY A 147 -13.80 8.16 9.60
CA GLY A 147 -14.87 7.37 10.20
C GLY A 147 -15.46 8.04 11.45
N GLY A 148 -16.14 7.24 12.27
CA GLY A 148 -16.79 7.69 13.50
C GLY A 148 -18.14 8.37 13.26
N LEU A 149 -18.61 9.11 14.28
CA LEU A 149 -19.95 9.74 14.28
C LEU A 149 -19.93 11.23 13.98
N THR A 150 -18.76 11.87 14.06
CA THR A 150 -18.62 13.31 13.85
C THR A 150 -17.38 13.63 13.01
N ALA A 151 -17.47 14.71 12.24
CA ALA A 151 -16.30 15.33 11.64
C ALA A 151 -15.30 15.75 12.73
N GLY A 152 -14.02 15.84 12.39
CA GLY A 152 -13.04 16.28 13.38
C GLY A 152 -11.64 16.42 12.84
N ARG A 153 -10.78 17.00 13.68
CA ARG A 153 -9.37 17.18 13.37
C ARG A 153 -8.65 15.84 13.34
N VAL A 154 -7.67 15.74 12.46
CA VAL A 154 -6.81 14.57 12.28
C VAL A 154 -5.36 15.03 12.37
N SER A 155 -4.59 14.38 13.24
CA SER A 155 -3.14 14.54 13.32
C SER A 155 -2.51 13.24 13.80
N GLY A 156 -1.48 12.76 13.11
CA GLY A 156 -0.72 11.60 13.53
C GLY A 156 0.05 10.95 12.38
N ASN A 157 0.64 9.80 12.65
CA ASN A 157 1.45 9.05 11.70
C ASN A 157 1.04 7.57 11.71
N LEU A 158 1.03 6.92 10.54
CA LEU A 158 0.83 5.47 10.45
C LEU A 158 1.78 4.80 9.45
N LYS A 159 2.16 3.59 9.84
CA LYS A 159 2.78 2.58 8.98
C LYS A 159 1.70 1.61 8.52
N ILE A 160 1.35 1.65 7.23
CA ILE A 160 0.29 0.79 6.66
C ILE A 160 0.94 -0.24 5.75
N GLN A 161 0.47 -1.48 5.80
CA GLN A 161 0.99 -2.58 4.99
C GLN A 161 -0.15 -3.40 4.39
N LEU A 162 0.03 -3.76 3.12
CA LEU A 162 -0.75 -4.80 2.44
C LEU A 162 0.23 -5.87 2.00
N GLU A 163 0.00 -7.13 2.36
CA GLU A 163 0.91 -8.23 1.99
C GLU A 163 0.15 -9.51 1.66
N LEU A 164 0.83 -10.43 0.98
CA LEU A 164 0.31 -11.76 0.64
C LEU A 164 0.18 -12.65 1.87
N GLY A 165 -0.91 -13.41 1.93
CA GLY A 165 -1.16 -14.40 2.96
C GLY A 165 -2.10 -13.93 4.07
N ASN A 166 -2.04 -14.64 5.20
CA ASN A 166 -2.95 -14.48 6.34
C ASN A 166 -2.25 -13.95 7.60
N THR A 167 -0.96 -13.65 7.51
CA THR A 167 -0.13 -13.29 8.66
C THR A 167 0.52 -11.94 8.39
N ALA A 168 0.35 -11.02 9.33
CA ALA A 168 1.00 -9.72 9.27
C ALA A 168 2.45 -9.85 9.74
N HIS A 169 3.38 -9.25 9.01
CA HIS A 169 4.79 -9.17 9.38
C HIS A 169 5.16 -7.76 9.86
N GLU A 170 6.40 -7.60 10.33
CA GLU A 170 6.95 -6.27 10.60
C GLU A 170 6.82 -5.38 9.36
N TRP A 171 6.49 -4.12 9.62
CA TRP A 171 6.22 -3.15 8.57
C TRP A 171 7.46 -2.93 7.69
N MET A 172 7.23 -2.92 6.39
CA MET A 172 8.20 -2.62 5.37
C MET A 172 7.72 -1.45 4.53
N LYS A 173 8.63 -0.51 4.24
CA LYS A 173 8.36 0.60 3.33
C LYS A 173 7.90 0.06 1.96
N PRO A 174 6.81 0.55 1.36
CA PRO A 174 6.45 0.16 0.01
C PRO A 174 7.45 0.68 -1.02
N ASP A 175 7.59 -0.03 -2.14
CA ASP A 175 8.55 0.34 -3.21
C ASP A 175 8.21 1.69 -3.86
N VAL A 176 6.93 2.09 -3.85
CA VAL A 176 6.44 3.34 -4.44
C VAL A 176 5.80 4.21 -3.37
N THR A 177 6.52 5.26 -2.96
CA THR A 177 6.03 6.30 -2.03
C THR A 177 5.88 7.67 -2.68
N SER A 178 5.78 7.70 -4.02
CA SER A 178 5.65 8.91 -4.84
C SER A 178 4.40 8.87 -5.73
N LEU A 179 3.45 7.96 -5.46
CA LEU A 179 2.23 7.88 -6.23
C LEU A 179 1.31 9.03 -5.83
N GLU A 180 0.98 9.91 -6.77
CA GLU A 180 0.07 11.02 -6.52
C GLU A 180 -1.31 10.52 -6.08
N GLY A 181 -1.75 11.00 -4.93
CA GLY A 181 -3.11 10.75 -4.44
C GLY A 181 -4.06 11.88 -4.80
N GLY A 182 -5.31 11.72 -4.41
CA GLY A 182 -6.31 12.76 -4.60
C GLY A 182 -7.47 12.67 -3.63
N SER A 183 -8.27 13.72 -3.62
CA SER A 183 -9.52 13.78 -2.87
C SER A 183 -10.44 12.60 -3.19
N TYR A 184 -11.15 12.13 -2.17
CA TYR A 184 -12.22 11.15 -2.31
C TYR A 184 -13.37 11.40 -1.32
N GLU A 185 -14.58 11.21 -1.82
CA GLU A 185 -15.83 11.28 -1.07
C GLU A 185 -16.65 10.02 -1.40
N LEU A 186 -17.10 9.30 -0.38
CA LEU A 186 -18.18 8.33 -0.58
C LEU A 186 -19.46 9.10 -0.85
N ALA A 187 -20.07 8.87 -2.01
CA ALA A 187 -21.41 9.34 -2.26
C ALA A 187 -22.36 8.73 -1.22
N ASN A 188 -23.02 9.57 -0.41
CA ASN A 188 -24.17 9.13 0.37
C ASN A 188 -25.26 8.68 -0.62
N LEU A 189 -25.45 7.38 -0.81
CA LEU A 189 -26.61 6.84 -1.55
C LEU A 189 -27.88 6.79 -0.68
N VAL A 190 -28.14 7.84 0.09
CA VAL A 190 -29.46 8.07 0.70
C VAL A 190 -29.71 9.59 0.75
N PRO A 191 -30.85 10.11 0.27
CA PRO A 191 -31.23 11.49 0.55
C PRO A 191 -31.27 11.67 2.07
N SER A 192 -30.91 12.87 2.55
CA SER A 192 -31.10 13.22 3.95
C SER A 192 -32.54 12.86 4.34
N PHE A 193 -32.73 12.17 5.48
CA PHE A 193 -34.06 11.93 6.06
C PHE A 193 -34.67 13.23 6.62
N ALA A 194 -34.62 14.31 5.84
CA ALA A 194 -35.21 15.61 6.15
C ALA A 194 -36.42 15.93 5.25
N SER A 195 -36.87 15.01 4.37
CA SER A 195 -38.06 15.20 3.54
C SER A 195 -39.16 14.15 3.70
N VAL A 196 -39.22 13.44 4.83
CA VAL A 196 -40.43 12.66 5.19
C VAL A 196 -40.83 12.99 6.63
N ALA A 197 -41.26 14.24 6.81
CA ALA A 197 -42.27 14.58 7.80
C ALA A 197 -43.53 14.91 7.00
N SER A 198 -44.42 13.92 6.90
CA SER A 198 -45.84 14.15 6.67
C SER A 198 -46.47 14.66 7.95
#